data_AF-A0A7X2MVI0-F1
#
_entry.id   AF-A0A7X2MVI0-F1
#
_cell.length_a   1.000
_cell.length_b   1.000
_cell.length_c   1.000
_cell.angle_alpha   90.00
_cell.angle_beta   90.00
_cell.angle_gamma   90.00
#
_symmetry.space_group_name_H-M   'P 1'
#
loop_
_entity.id
_entity.type
_entity.pdbx_description
1 polymer ?
#
loop_
_entity_poly.entity_id
_entity_poly.type
_entity_poly.pdbx_seq_one_letter_code
_entity_poly.pdbx_strand_id
1 'polypeptide(L)'
;MLNKITIIIGIILVIVVGIFLFLYFTRDNKTNTLSDITTSIRGFFPFGKGSAATPETDIVKTNPNQNPVLPDTNTAPPRLRQIYSLPVSGSEIFTVASSTFVRFLEKSTGNVYESKTDKNTVERISNTTIPKVTEAVFVKKDAVLLRYLKDDSDI
;
A
#
# COMPACT_ATOMS: atom_id res chain seq x y z
N MET A 1 44.25 59.80 -5.34
CA MET A 1 42.96 60.15 -4.71
C MET A 1 41.87 59.50 -5.53
N LEU A 2 41.04 58.65 -4.93
CA LEU A 2 40.00 57.94 -5.65
C LEU A 2 38.78 58.87 -5.79
N ASN A 3 38.36 59.15 -7.02
CA ASN A 3 37.21 60.02 -7.25
C ASN A 3 35.95 59.28 -6.80
N LYS A 4 35.04 59.98 -6.10
CA LYS A 4 33.79 59.40 -5.58
C LYS A 4 32.99 58.66 -6.68
N ILE A 5 33.08 59.15 -7.92
CA ILE A 5 32.48 58.55 -9.11
C ILE A 5 33.04 57.16 -9.41
N THR A 6 34.35 56.95 -9.26
CA THR A 6 35.01 55.66 -9.53
C THR A 6 34.59 54.59 -8.52
N ILE A 7 34.33 54.99 -7.26
CA ILE A 7 33.82 54.08 -6.22
C ILE A 7 32.39 53.63 -6.55
N ILE A 8 31.54 54.56 -6.99
CA ILE A 8 30.14 54.27 -7.33
C ILE A 8 30.06 53.30 -8.52
N ILE A 9 30.90 53.49 -9.55
CA ILE A 9 30.95 52.61 -10.72
C ILE A 9 31.38 51.18 -10.33
N GLY A 10 32.36 51.05 -9.43
CA GLY A 10 32.82 49.74 -8.95
C GLY A 10 31.71 48.96 -8.23
N ILE A 11 30.92 49.63 -7.39
CA ILE A 11 29.82 48.99 -6.65
C ILE A 11 28.72 48.51 -7.61
N ILE A 12 28.36 49.33 -8.60
CA ILE A 12 27.35 48.97 -9.60
C ILE A 12 27.76 47.72 -10.37
N LEU A 13 29.05 47.62 -10.74
CA LEU A 13 29.57 46.47 -11.49
C LEU A 13 29.48 45.17 -10.68
N VAL A 14 29.75 45.22 -9.37
CA VAL A 14 29.63 44.04 -8.49
C VAL A 14 28.17 43.58 -8.37
N ILE A 15 27.21 44.51 -8.26
CA ILE A 15 25.78 44.17 -8.18
C ILE A 15 25.30 43.52 -9.47
N VAL A 16 25.70 44.05 -10.64
CA VAL A 16 25.31 43.49 -11.94
C VAL A 16 25.86 42.07 -12.12
N VAL A 17 27.11 41.82 -11.74
CA VAL A 17 27.70 40.48 -11.79
C VAL A 17 27.00 39.53 -10.81
N GLY A 18 26.66 39.98 -9.60
CA GLY A 18 25.92 39.18 -8.63
C GLY A 18 24.52 38.79 -9.12
N ILE A 19 23.78 39.72 -9.71
CA ILE A 19 22.46 39.45 -10.32
C ILE A 19 22.62 38.47 -11.49
N PHE A 20 23.64 38.66 -12.33
CA PHE A 20 23.89 37.78 -13.46
C PHE A 20 24.18 36.34 -13.02
N LEU A 21 25.04 36.17 -12.01
CA LEU A 21 25.35 34.85 -11.44
C LEU A 21 24.14 34.21 -10.77
N PHE A 22 23.33 35.00 -10.05
CA PHE A 22 22.08 34.54 -9.44
C PHE A 22 21.09 34.03 -10.50
N LEU A 23 20.90 34.78 -11.58
CA LEU A 23 20.01 34.38 -12.68
C LEU A 23 20.56 33.18 -13.47
N TYR A 24 21.88 33.06 -13.59
CA TYR A 24 22.51 31.91 -14.23
C TYR A 24 22.34 30.63 -13.40
N PHE A 25 22.52 30.70 -12.08
CA PHE A 25 22.38 29.55 -11.18
C PHE A 25 20.92 29.17 -10.88
N THR A 26 19.97 30.10 -11.01
CA THR A 26 18.55 29.82 -10.70
C THR A 26 17.78 29.25 -11.90
N ARG A 27 18.45 28.94 -13.01
CA ARG A 27 17.85 28.33 -14.21
C ARG A 27 17.93 26.80 -14.18
N ASP A 28 17.35 26.19 -13.16
CA ASP A 28 17.05 24.75 -13.20
C ASP A 28 15.61 24.49 -13.68
N ASN A 29 15.52 23.48 -14.54
CA ASN A 29 14.43 23.24 -15.48
C ASN A 29 13.11 22.83 -14.80
N LYS A 30 12.05 23.62 -14.99
CA LYS A 30 10.67 23.15 -14.78
C LYS A 30 10.12 22.59 -16.08
N THR A 31 10.26 21.29 -16.30
CA THR A 31 9.34 20.54 -17.15
C THR A 31 8.22 20.00 -16.27
N ASN A 32 7.03 20.60 -16.37
CA ASN A 32 5.83 20.06 -15.74
C ASN A 32 5.35 18.87 -16.59
N THR A 33 5.73 17.65 -16.23
CA THR A 33 5.15 16.42 -16.78
C THR A 33 4.49 15.63 -15.64
N LEU A 34 3.20 15.34 -15.81
CA LEU A 34 2.34 14.62 -14.87
C LEU A 34 2.79 13.18 -14.53
N SER A 35 3.92 12.72 -15.11
CA SER A 35 4.56 11.44 -14.82
C SER A 35 5.36 11.44 -13.51
N ASP A 36 5.71 12.61 -12.97
CA ASP A 36 6.64 12.75 -11.83
C ASP A 36 6.06 12.42 -10.45
N ILE A 37 4.73 12.42 -10.31
CA ILE A 37 4.11 12.06 -9.02
C ILE A 37 4.33 10.57 -8.74
N THR A 38 4.23 9.71 -9.76
CA THR A 38 4.35 8.25 -9.58
C THR A 38 5.78 7.76 -9.35
N THR A 39 6.78 8.45 -9.89
CA THR A 39 8.21 8.19 -9.66
C THR A 39 8.67 8.71 -8.30
N SER A 40 8.15 9.87 -7.86
CA SER A 40 8.51 10.47 -6.58
C SER A 40 8.11 9.62 -5.36
N ILE A 41 6.92 9.00 -5.36
CA ILE A 41 6.50 8.14 -4.23
C ILE A 41 7.28 6.82 -4.20
N ARG A 42 7.65 6.28 -5.38
CA ARG A 42 8.48 5.05 -5.48
C ARG A 42 9.93 5.28 -5.03
N GLY A 43 10.44 6.51 -5.13
CA GLY A 43 11.76 6.89 -4.65
C GLY A 43 11.86 7.08 -3.13
N PHE A 44 10.71 7.27 -2.44
CA PHE A 44 10.65 7.49 -1.00
C PHE A 44 10.71 6.19 -0.18
N PHE A 45 10.23 5.08 -0.74
CA PHE A 45 10.23 3.80 -0.05
C PHE A 45 11.49 2.97 -0.36
N PRO A 46 12.11 2.32 0.65
CA PRO A 46 13.27 1.45 0.45
C PRO A 46 12.90 0.10 -0.22
N PHE A 47 11.67 -0.07 -0.71
CA PHE A 47 11.14 -1.25 -1.38
C PHE A 47 10.46 -0.86 -2.71
N GLY A 48 10.39 -1.78 -3.68
CA GLY A 48 9.71 -1.54 -4.97
C GLY A 48 10.61 -1.09 -6.14
N LYS A 49 11.95 -1.15 -6.00
CA LYS A 49 12.92 -0.93 -7.09
C LYS A 49 13.03 -2.14 -8.06
N GLY A 50 11.89 -2.71 -8.46
CA GLY A 50 11.83 -3.74 -9.50
C GLY A 50 11.40 -3.13 -10.83
N SER A 51 12.01 -3.57 -11.94
CA SER A 51 11.60 -3.17 -13.29
C SER A 51 10.09 -3.23 -13.45
N ALA A 52 9.52 -2.20 -14.07
CA ALA A 52 8.11 -2.14 -14.44
C ALA A 52 7.80 -3.25 -15.45
N ALA A 53 7.57 -4.47 -14.98
CA ALA A 53 6.59 -5.33 -15.62
C ALA A 53 5.25 -4.64 -15.33
N THR A 54 4.77 -3.87 -16.30
CA THR A 54 3.38 -3.46 -16.35
C THR A 54 2.56 -4.73 -16.18
N PRO A 55 1.74 -4.90 -15.11
CA PRO A 55 0.71 -5.90 -15.18
C PRO A 55 -0.16 -5.47 -16.36
N GLU A 56 -0.18 -6.27 -17.43
CA GLU A 56 -1.26 -6.18 -18.40
C GLU A 56 -2.54 -6.31 -17.58
N THR A 57 -3.21 -5.17 -17.40
CA THR A 57 -4.60 -5.20 -17.02
C THR A 57 -5.28 -5.67 -18.29
N ASP A 58 -5.46 -6.99 -18.40
CA ASP A 58 -6.53 -7.53 -19.23
C ASP A 58 -7.81 -6.89 -18.70
N ILE A 59 -8.18 -5.75 -19.27
CA ILE A 59 -9.54 -5.28 -19.22
C ILE A 59 -10.30 -6.33 -20.00
N VAL A 60 -10.76 -7.35 -19.27
CA VAL A 60 -11.85 -8.20 -19.73
C VAL A 60 -12.97 -7.23 -20.05
N LYS A 61 -13.19 -6.98 -21.35
CA LYS A 61 -14.45 -6.44 -21.83
C LYS A 61 -15.49 -7.49 -21.47
N THR A 62 -16.13 -7.34 -20.31
CA THR A 62 -17.24 -8.18 -19.92
C THR A 62 -18.37 -7.90 -20.90
N ASN A 63 -18.52 -8.81 -21.86
CA ASN A 63 -19.75 -8.96 -22.62
C ASN A 63 -20.85 -9.28 -21.57
N PRO A 64 -21.97 -8.54 -21.49
CA PRO A 64 -22.91 -8.65 -20.37
C PRO A 64 -23.68 -10.00 -20.28
N ASN A 65 -23.26 -11.03 -21.02
CA ASN A 65 -23.88 -12.35 -21.06
C ASN A 65 -22.96 -13.49 -20.60
N GLN A 66 -21.90 -13.21 -19.85
CA GLN A 66 -21.11 -14.27 -19.20
C GLN A 66 -21.40 -14.34 -17.70
N ASN A 67 -21.85 -15.52 -17.27
CA ASN A 67 -21.92 -15.91 -15.86
C ASN A 67 -20.59 -15.56 -15.15
N PRO A 68 -20.61 -15.21 -13.85
CA PRO A 68 -19.39 -14.91 -13.11
C PRO A 68 -18.40 -16.06 -13.25
N VAL A 69 -17.26 -15.80 -13.89
CA VAL A 69 -16.15 -16.74 -13.93
C VAL A 69 -15.60 -16.83 -12.51
N LEU A 70 -15.88 -17.96 -11.86
CA LEU A 70 -15.23 -18.33 -10.61
C LEU A 70 -13.71 -18.39 -10.87
N PRO A 71 -12.86 -17.74 -10.06
CA PRO A 71 -11.42 -17.79 -10.26
C PRO A 71 -10.95 -19.25 -10.23
N ASP A 72 -10.25 -19.63 -11.30
CA ASP A 72 -9.72 -20.97 -11.48
C ASP A 72 -8.83 -21.32 -10.28
N THR A 73 -9.20 -22.37 -9.55
CA THR A 73 -8.62 -22.73 -8.25
C THR A 73 -7.23 -23.37 -8.40
N ASN A 74 -6.76 -23.58 -9.64
CA ASN A 74 -5.53 -24.30 -9.96
C ASN A 74 -4.37 -23.40 -10.44
N THR A 75 -4.58 -22.08 -10.53
CA THR A 75 -3.51 -21.14 -10.88
C THR A 75 -2.72 -20.76 -9.64
N ALA A 76 -1.39 -20.88 -9.71
CA ALA A 76 -0.51 -20.48 -8.63
C ALA A 76 -0.78 -19.01 -8.24
N PRO A 77 -0.99 -18.71 -6.96
CA PRO A 77 -1.30 -17.35 -6.52
C PRO A 77 -0.10 -16.41 -6.76
N PRO A 78 -0.34 -15.11 -6.97
CA PRO A 78 0.75 -14.15 -7.10
C PRO A 78 1.54 -14.04 -5.80
N ARG A 79 2.82 -13.63 -5.91
CA ARG A 79 3.76 -13.51 -4.78
C ARG A 79 3.22 -12.66 -3.62
N LEU A 80 2.43 -11.64 -3.94
CA LEU A 80 1.69 -10.82 -2.99
C LEU A 80 0.24 -10.75 -3.46
N ARG A 81 -0.70 -11.05 -2.57
CA ARG A 81 -2.13 -10.97 -2.86
C ARG A 81 -2.89 -10.46 -1.65
N GLN A 82 -3.99 -9.78 -1.92
CA GLN A 82 -4.99 -9.48 -0.92
C GLN A 82 -5.86 -10.73 -0.70
N ILE A 83 -5.81 -11.30 0.50
CA ILE A 83 -6.63 -12.48 0.84
C ILE A 83 -8.02 -12.10 1.37
N TYR A 84 -8.21 -10.86 1.80
CA TYR A 84 -9.46 -10.40 2.36
C TYR A 84 -9.62 -8.88 2.24
N SER A 85 -10.83 -8.40 1.98
CA SER A 85 -11.12 -6.97 1.75
C SER A 85 -11.85 -6.28 2.89
N LEU A 86 -12.43 -7.04 3.82
CA LEU A 86 -13.09 -6.48 5.00
C LEU A 86 -12.11 -6.33 6.17
N PRO A 87 -12.41 -5.45 7.15
CA PRO A 87 -11.55 -5.26 8.31
C PRO A 87 -11.37 -6.56 9.11
N VAL A 88 -10.14 -6.82 9.55
CA VAL A 88 -9.79 -7.98 10.39
C VAL A 88 -9.34 -7.51 11.77
N SER A 89 -9.66 -8.28 12.81
CA SER A 89 -9.31 -7.94 14.21
C SER A 89 -8.08 -8.67 14.72
N GLY A 90 -7.51 -9.57 13.90
CA GLY A 90 -6.29 -10.30 14.21
C GLY A 90 -6.02 -11.39 13.18
N SER A 91 -4.76 -11.84 13.11
CA SER A 91 -4.33 -12.92 12.20
C SER A 91 -3.15 -13.71 12.76
N GLU A 92 -3.02 -14.97 12.34
CA GLU A 92 -1.88 -15.84 12.60
C GLU A 92 -1.47 -16.57 11.30
N ILE A 93 -0.17 -16.86 11.19
CA ILE A 93 0.36 -17.73 10.12
C ILE A 93 0.92 -18.99 10.78
N PHE A 94 0.51 -20.15 10.29
CA PHE A 94 1.02 -21.43 10.77
C PHE A 94 1.11 -22.45 9.64
N THR A 95 1.94 -23.47 9.84
CA THR A 95 2.15 -24.54 8.88
C THR A 95 1.71 -25.87 9.49
N VAL A 96 0.95 -26.65 8.73
CA VAL A 96 0.56 -28.01 9.09
C VAL A 96 0.99 -28.93 7.96
N ALA A 97 1.81 -29.94 8.28
CA ALA A 97 2.50 -30.77 7.30
C ALA A 97 3.30 -29.90 6.31
N SER A 98 2.83 -29.76 5.06
CA SER A 98 3.47 -28.98 3.99
C SER A 98 2.64 -27.78 3.53
N SER A 99 1.49 -27.52 4.15
CA SER A 99 0.61 -26.40 3.79
C SER A 99 0.70 -25.28 4.82
N THR A 100 0.91 -24.06 4.34
CA THR A 100 0.90 -22.85 5.17
C THR A 100 -0.44 -22.14 5.04
N PHE A 101 -0.96 -21.71 6.18
CA PHE A 101 -2.26 -21.08 6.31
C PHE A 101 -2.10 -19.71 6.93
N VAL A 102 -2.89 -18.76 6.43
CA VAL A 102 -3.15 -17.49 7.09
C VAL A 102 -4.55 -17.58 7.67
N ARG A 103 -4.66 -17.58 9.00
CA ARG A 103 -5.93 -17.57 9.70
C ARG A 103 -6.19 -16.17 10.26
N PHE A 104 -7.42 -15.70 10.13
CA PHE A 104 -7.80 -14.36 10.56
C PHE A 104 -9.26 -14.31 10.98
N LEU A 105 -9.62 -13.27 11.73
CA LEU A 105 -10.99 -13.04 12.19
C LEU A 105 -11.54 -11.73 11.60
N GLU A 106 -12.70 -11.81 10.96
CA GLU A 106 -13.41 -10.65 10.42
C GLU A 106 -14.01 -9.82 11.56
N LYS A 107 -13.77 -8.51 11.55
CA LYS A 107 -14.14 -7.58 12.62
C LYS A 107 -15.65 -7.45 12.85
N SER A 108 -16.44 -7.42 11.77
CA SER A 108 -17.89 -7.19 11.82
C SER A 108 -18.64 -8.40 12.35
N THR A 109 -18.33 -9.59 11.83
CA THR A 109 -19.07 -10.82 12.12
C THR A 109 -18.42 -11.68 13.20
N GLY A 110 -17.13 -11.47 13.49
CA GLY A 110 -16.35 -12.34 14.37
C GLY A 110 -16.11 -13.73 13.80
N ASN A 111 -16.39 -13.94 12.52
CA ASN A 111 -16.13 -15.22 11.88
C ASN A 111 -14.64 -15.41 11.63
N VAL A 112 -14.18 -16.65 11.80
CA VAL A 112 -12.79 -17.04 11.54
C VAL A 112 -12.69 -17.63 10.14
N TYR A 113 -11.69 -17.17 9.41
CA TYR A 113 -11.39 -17.58 8.05
C TYR A 113 -9.95 -18.08 7.93
N GLU A 114 -9.70 -18.93 6.94
CA GLU A 114 -8.38 -19.41 6.54
C GLU A 114 -8.15 -19.23 5.05
N SER A 115 -6.94 -18.82 4.69
CA SER A 115 -6.46 -18.87 3.30
C SER A 115 -5.17 -19.66 3.25
N LYS A 116 -5.09 -20.63 2.33
CA LYS A 116 -3.85 -21.37 2.08
C LYS A 116 -2.91 -20.52 1.24
N THR A 117 -1.62 -20.48 1.56
CA THR A 117 -0.67 -19.62 0.82
C THR A 117 -0.48 -20.04 -0.64
N ASP A 118 -0.75 -21.29 -1.00
CA ASP A 118 -0.58 -21.90 -2.32
C ASP A 118 -1.85 -21.88 -3.19
N LYS A 119 -2.98 -21.41 -2.66
CA LYS A 119 -4.26 -21.32 -3.39
C LYS A 119 -4.90 -19.94 -3.24
N ASN A 120 -5.75 -19.56 -4.19
CA ASN A 120 -6.52 -18.31 -4.14
C ASN A 120 -7.85 -18.43 -3.37
N THR A 121 -7.99 -19.44 -2.51
CA THR A 121 -9.23 -19.66 -1.75
C THR A 121 -9.14 -19.12 -0.33
N VAL A 122 -10.28 -18.65 0.16
CA VAL A 122 -10.51 -18.24 1.56
C VAL A 122 -11.75 -18.99 2.03
N GLU A 123 -11.62 -19.71 3.13
CA GLU A 123 -12.66 -20.58 3.67
C GLU A 123 -13.04 -20.11 5.08
N ARG A 124 -14.33 -20.08 5.39
CA ARG A 124 -14.80 -19.84 6.77
C ARG A 124 -14.68 -21.15 7.55
N ILE A 125 -14.08 -21.09 8.73
CA ILE A 125 -13.89 -22.26 9.60
C ILE A 125 -14.67 -22.19 10.92
N SER A 126 -15.24 -21.03 11.27
CA SER A 126 -16.10 -20.90 12.45
C SER A 126 -17.58 -21.16 12.13
N ASN A 127 -18.31 -21.73 13.08
CA ASN A 127 -19.77 -21.87 13.04
C ASN A 127 -20.50 -20.82 13.89
N THR A 128 -19.78 -20.06 14.70
CA THR A 128 -20.32 -19.09 15.65
C THR A 128 -19.99 -17.68 15.20
N THR A 129 -20.99 -16.80 15.23
CA THR A 129 -20.87 -15.36 14.95
C THR A 129 -20.76 -14.62 16.28
N ILE A 130 -19.73 -13.79 16.42
CA ILE A 130 -19.52 -12.93 17.59
C ILE A 130 -19.30 -11.51 17.06
N PRO A 131 -20.33 -10.65 16.98
CA PRO A 131 -20.18 -9.35 16.35
C PRO A 131 -19.30 -8.39 17.17
N LYS A 132 -18.86 -7.29 16.54
CA LYS A 132 -18.16 -6.16 17.18
C LYS A 132 -16.83 -6.57 17.88
N VAL A 133 -16.06 -7.47 17.27
CA VAL A 133 -14.74 -7.87 17.81
C VAL A 133 -13.71 -6.77 17.55
N THR A 134 -13.14 -6.19 18.60
CA THR A 134 -12.11 -5.14 18.49
C THR A 134 -10.71 -5.70 18.29
N GLU A 135 -10.39 -6.83 18.93
CA GLU A 135 -9.07 -7.46 18.89
C GLU A 135 -9.22 -8.98 19.00
N ALA A 136 -8.37 -9.70 18.26
CA ALA A 136 -8.26 -11.15 18.32
C ALA A 136 -6.79 -11.57 18.39
N VAL A 137 -6.45 -12.40 19.38
CA VAL A 137 -5.11 -12.97 19.56
C VAL A 137 -5.21 -14.48 19.50
N PHE A 138 -4.65 -15.10 18.47
CA PHE A 138 -4.56 -16.54 18.37
C PHE A 138 -3.45 -17.02 19.30
N VAL A 139 -3.81 -17.84 20.29
CA VAL A 139 -2.89 -18.34 21.31
C VAL A 139 -2.36 -19.73 20.98
N LYS A 140 -3.15 -20.50 20.22
CA LYS A 140 -2.82 -21.83 19.71
C LYS A 140 -3.61 -22.05 18.42
N LYS A 141 -3.24 -23.11 17.67
CA LYS A 141 -3.97 -23.54 16.47
C LYS A 141 -5.48 -23.56 16.65
N ASP A 142 -6.03 -24.01 17.77
CA ASP A 142 -7.49 -24.15 17.93
C ASP A 142 -8.08 -23.23 19.04
N ALA A 143 -7.34 -22.19 19.45
CA ALA A 143 -7.78 -21.28 20.50
C ALA A 143 -7.46 -19.82 20.16
N VAL A 144 -8.47 -18.96 20.31
CA VAL A 144 -8.37 -17.51 20.08
C VAL A 144 -8.95 -16.76 21.27
N LEU A 145 -8.22 -15.74 21.72
CA LEU A 145 -8.67 -14.78 22.72
C LEU A 145 -9.27 -13.57 22.01
N LEU A 146 -10.49 -13.18 22.39
CA LEU A 146 -11.25 -12.10 21.73
C LEU A 146 -11.56 -10.97 22.72
N ARG A 147 -11.38 -9.72 22.29
CA ARG A 147 -11.95 -8.54 22.95
C ARG A 147 -13.05 -7.97 22.06
N TYR A 148 -14.28 -7.95 22.54
CA TYR A 148 -15.45 -7.47 21.78
C TYR A 148 -16.29 -6.50 22.62
N LEU A 149 -17.06 -5.65 21.93
CA LEU A 149 -18.03 -4.78 22.59
C LEU A 149 -19.31 -5.57 22.84
N LYS A 150 -19.81 -5.51 24.07
CA LYS A 150 -21.11 -6.08 24.43
C LYS A 150 -22.19 -5.03 24.15
N ASP A 151 -23.38 -5.48 23.77
CA ASP A 151 -24.43 -4.57 23.28
C ASP A 151 -24.87 -3.47 24.27
N ASP A 152 -24.60 -3.64 25.58
CA ASP A 152 -24.91 -2.63 26.61
C ASP A 152 -23.71 -1.74 27.01
N SER A 153 -22.55 -1.89 26.35
CA SER A 153 -21.43 -0.97 26.51
C SER A 153 -21.49 0.09 25.41
N ASP A 154 -22.42 1.03 25.57
CA ASP A 154 -22.42 2.27 24.79
C ASP A 154 -21.11 3.03 25.08
N ILE A 155 -20.43 3.44 24.00
CA ILE A 155 -19.32 4.40 24.02
C ILE A 155 -19.86 5.71 23.45
#